data_AF-A0A1H9A699-F1
#
_entry.id   AF-A0A1H9A699-F1
#
_cell.length_a   1.000
_cell.length_b   1.000
_cell.length_c   1.000
_cell.angle_alpha   90.00
_cell.angle_beta   90.00
_cell.angle_gamma   90.00
#
_symmetry.space_group_name_H-M   'P 1'
#
loop_
_entity.id
_entity.type
_entity.pdbx_description
1 polymer ?
#
loop_
_entity_poly.entity_id
_entity_poly.type
_entity_poly.pdbx_seq_one_letter_code
_entity_poly.pdbx_strand_id
1 'polypeptide(L)'
;MKFKYIITFLYVFLLLSCGTSERVITNKGEVYEIKGEEFYKAGKKVTNSLSQDERAYITAILERRLEAEEKAREEQERIENELDRLREKEKRLKQEQKQIEETVEQREEARAEFFKIKEDLKALKKEYQQMKESDNLSVKEEKKWKKRLKKMETKLKKAELKINN
;
A
#
# COMPACT_ATOMS: atom_id res chain seq x y z
N MET A 1 16.18 -5.57 48.00
CA MET A 1 15.39 -5.51 46.74
C MET A 1 14.23 -4.52 46.79
N LYS A 2 13.47 -4.39 47.88
CA LYS A 2 12.35 -3.42 47.99
C LYS A 2 12.74 -1.94 47.85
N PHE A 3 13.93 -1.55 48.34
CA PHE A 3 14.44 -0.17 48.24
C PHE A 3 14.81 0.27 46.81
N LYS A 4 15.24 -0.66 45.94
CA LYS A 4 15.53 -0.32 44.53
C LYS A 4 14.25 0.06 43.77
N TYR A 5 13.15 -0.66 44.00
CA TYR A 5 11.86 -0.34 43.38
C TYR A 5 11.27 0.98 43.86
N ILE A 6 11.48 1.35 45.13
CA ILE A 6 11.04 2.65 45.67
C ILE A 6 11.78 3.81 45.00
N ILE A 7 13.09 3.68 44.79
CA ILE A 7 13.90 4.71 44.11
C ILE A 7 13.48 4.85 42.63
N THR A 8 13.25 3.73 41.94
CA THR A 8 12.77 3.76 40.55
C THR A 8 11.37 4.37 40.42
N PHE A 9 10.47 4.12 41.38
CA PHE A 9 9.13 4.73 41.40
C PHE A 9 9.19 6.25 41.65
N LEU A 10 10.12 6.70 42.49
CA LEU A 10 10.35 8.13 42.75
C LEU A 10 10.83 8.89 41.50
N TYR A 11 11.69 8.28 40.68
CA TYR A 11 12.17 8.87 39.42
C TYR A 11 11.06 8.98 38.36
N VAL A 12 10.15 8.00 38.27
CA VAL A 12 8.99 8.05 37.36
C VAL A 12 8.01 9.15 37.80
N PHE A 13 7.81 9.34 39.10
CA PHE A 13 6.94 10.40 39.64
C PHE A 13 7.50 11.81 39.42
N LEU A 14 8.83 11.98 39.47
CA LEU A 14 9.50 13.25 39.19
C LEU A 14 9.36 13.70 37.72
N LEU A 15 9.27 12.75 36.77
CA LEU A 15 9.04 13.05 35.35
C LEU A 15 7.58 13.42 35.04
N LEU A 16 6.64 13.02 35.88
CA LEU A 16 5.21 13.35 35.75
C LEU A 16 4.86 14.76 36.28
N SER A 17 5.78 15.44 36.97
CA SER A 17 5.53 16.74 37.61
C SER A 17 5.85 17.96 36.72
N CYS A 18 6.00 17.76 35.40
CA CYS A 18 6.01 18.87 34.46
C CYS A 18 4.60 19.47 34.38
N GLY A 19 4.33 20.45 35.24
CA GLY A 19 3.14 21.29 35.13
C GLY A 19 3.10 21.95 33.76
N THR A 20 2.04 21.68 33.00
CA THR A 20 1.83 22.27 31.68
C THR A 20 1.62 23.76 31.83
N SER A 21 2.52 24.56 31.26
CA SER A 21 2.35 26.00 31.17
C SER A 21 2.22 26.41 29.72
N GLU A 22 1.23 27.26 29.45
CA GLU A 22 0.92 27.70 28.10
C GLU A 22 1.39 29.13 27.89
N ARG A 23 2.13 29.37 26.81
CA ARG A 23 2.59 30.71 26.47
C ARG A 23 1.60 31.38 25.53
N VAL A 24 1.21 32.59 25.88
CA VAL A 24 0.30 33.43 25.09
C VAL A 24 1.01 34.72 24.71
N ILE A 25 0.94 35.08 23.43
CA ILE A 25 1.44 36.35 22.91
C ILE A 25 0.24 37.17 22.50
N THR A 26 0.05 38.34 23.13
CA THR A 26 -1.06 39.24 22.79
C THR A 26 -0.73 40.05 21.54
N ASN A 27 -1.75 40.62 20.92
CA ASN A 27 -1.62 41.51 19.75
C ASN A 27 -0.71 42.73 20.01
N LYS A 28 -0.52 43.10 21.29
CA LYS A 28 0.37 44.19 21.72
C LYS A 28 1.83 43.73 21.88
N GLY A 29 2.13 42.46 21.59
CA GLY A 29 3.45 41.85 21.76
C GLY A 29 3.76 41.42 23.19
N GLU A 30 2.78 41.44 24.09
CA GLU A 30 3.01 41.05 25.48
C GLU A 30 2.95 39.53 25.64
N VAL A 31 3.94 38.98 26.34
CA VAL A 31 4.07 37.54 26.55
C VAL A 31 3.63 37.19 27.96
N TYR A 32 2.61 36.33 28.04
CA TYR A 32 2.11 35.76 29.28
C TYR A 32 2.35 34.25 29.30
N GLU A 33 2.54 33.70 30.48
CA GLU A 33 2.56 32.26 30.75
C GLU A 33 1.39 31.94 31.68
N ILE A 34 0.55 31.00 31.26
CA ILE A 34 -0.68 30.59 31.97
C ILE A 34 -0.43 29.24 32.61
N LYS A 35 -0.71 29.13 33.91
CA LYS A 35 -0.62 27.91 34.70
C LYS A 35 -1.93 27.73 35.47
N GLY A 36 -2.86 26.98 34.89
CA GLY A 36 -4.24 26.92 35.40
C GLY A 36 -4.89 28.31 35.37
N GLU A 37 -5.31 28.82 36.53
CA GLU A 37 -5.93 30.15 36.66
C GLU A 37 -4.91 31.29 36.90
N GLU A 38 -3.62 30.97 36.97
CA GLU A 38 -2.57 31.93 37.27
C GLU A 38 -1.89 32.46 36.01
N PHE A 39 -1.65 33.77 35.99
CA PHE A 39 -1.02 34.49 34.89
C PHE A 39 0.34 35.01 35.32
N TYR A 40 1.36 34.74 34.51
CA TYR A 40 2.74 35.15 34.76
C TYR A 40 3.24 36.02 33.60
N LYS A 41 3.98 37.08 33.92
CA LYS A 41 4.69 37.94 32.94
C LYS A 41 6.14 38.04 33.37
N ALA A 42 7.07 37.67 32.48
CA ALA A 42 8.50 37.59 32.78
C ALA A 42 8.81 36.81 34.08
N GLY A 43 8.11 35.69 34.31
CA GLY A 43 8.27 34.82 35.49
C GLY A 43 7.65 35.34 36.78
N LYS A 44 7.05 36.55 36.79
CA LYS A 44 6.35 37.10 37.97
C LYS A 44 4.85 36.90 37.84
N LYS A 45 4.20 36.44 38.92
CA LYS A 45 2.74 36.29 38.98
C LYS A 45 2.07 37.66 38.92
N VAL A 46 1.22 37.85 37.93
CA VAL A 46 0.48 39.09 37.63
C VAL A 46 -1.04 38.90 37.66
N THR A 47 -1.54 37.74 38.10
CA THR A 47 -2.98 37.42 38.15
C THR A 47 -3.85 38.52 38.78
N ASN A 48 -3.41 39.05 39.93
CA ASN A 48 -4.16 40.03 40.70
C ASN A 48 -4.01 41.46 40.17
N SER A 49 -2.98 41.72 39.37
CA SER A 49 -2.77 43.02 38.71
C SER A 49 -3.52 43.14 37.38
N LEU A 50 -4.02 42.03 36.84
CA LEU A 50 -4.86 42.03 35.65
C LEU A 50 -6.32 42.25 36.03
N SER A 51 -7.04 43.04 35.24
CA SER A 51 -8.49 43.12 35.28
C SER A 51 -9.14 41.80 34.83
N GLN A 52 -10.42 41.63 35.13
CA GLN A 52 -11.18 40.46 34.66
C GLN A 52 -11.21 40.39 33.13
N ASP A 53 -11.39 41.52 32.46
CA ASP A 53 -11.44 41.61 31.00
C ASP A 53 -10.09 41.25 30.36
N GLU A 54 -8.97 41.67 30.96
CA GLU A 54 -7.64 41.30 30.49
C GLU A 54 -7.36 39.81 30.64
N ARG A 55 -7.75 39.20 31.77
CA ARG A 55 -7.63 37.75 31.96
C ARG A 55 -8.47 37.00 30.93
N ALA A 56 -9.73 37.40 30.75
CA ALA A 56 -10.63 36.80 29.77
C ALA A 56 -10.08 36.92 28.34
N TYR A 57 -9.53 38.08 27.99
CA TYR A 57 -8.90 38.31 26.70
C TYR A 57 -7.68 37.40 26.46
N ILE A 58 -6.77 37.29 27.44
CA ILE A 58 -5.59 36.44 27.35
C ILE A 58 -5.99 34.96 27.23
N THR A 59 -6.97 34.51 28.03
CA THR A 59 -7.50 33.14 27.97
C THR A 59 -8.15 32.86 26.62
N ALA A 60 -8.95 33.78 26.08
CA ALA A 60 -9.59 33.60 24.78
C ALA A 60 -8.57 33.44 23.62
N ILE A 61 -7.40 34.10 23.71
CA ILE A 61 -6.30 33.87 22.75
C ILE A 61 -5.76 32.45 22.88
N LEU A 62 -5.54 31.96 24.10
CA LEU A 62 -5.05 30.60 24.32
C LEU A 62 -6.04 29.57 23.79
N GLU A 63 -7.32 29.69 24.16
CA GLU A 63 -8.39 28.77 23.73
C GLU A 63 -8.47 28.74 22.20
N ARG A 64 -8.46 29.90 21.55
CA ARG A 64 -8.48 29.96 20.08
C ARG A 64 -7.27 29.29 19.44
N ARG A 65 -6.07 29.42 20.05
CA ARG A 65 -4.86 28.75 19.57
C ARG A 65 -5.00 27.22 19.75
N LEU A 66 -5.44 26.76 20.91
CA LEU A 66 -5.61 25.33 21.20
C LEU A 66 -6.67 24.70 20.29
N GLU A 67 -7.81 25.36 20.08
CA GLU A 67 -8.82 24.91 19.12
C GLU A 67 -8.27 24.82 17.69
N ALA A 68 -7.44 25.78 17.29
CA ALA A 68 -6.81 25.76 15.97
C ALA A 68 -5.78 24.64 15.83
N GLU A 69 -4.98 24.37 16.88
CA GLU A 69 -4.03 23.26 16.94
C GLU A 69 -4.74 21.91 16.92
N GLU A 70 -5.84 21.76 17.65
CA GLU A 70 -6.66 20.55 17.65
C GLU A 70 -7.26 20.29 16.27
N LYS A 71 -7.90 21.29 15.66
CA LYS A 71 -8.43 21.18 14.29
C LYS A 71 -7.34 20.86 13.27
N ALA A 72 -6.16 21.48 13.39
CA ALA A 72 -5.04 21.20 12.51
C ALA A 72 -4.54 19.76 12.68
N ARG A 73 -4.50 19.25 13.92
CA ARG A 73 -4.11 17.86 14.21
C ARG A 73 -5.14 16.86 13.69
N GLU A 74 -6.43 17.10 13.89
CA GLU A 74 -7.50 16.26 13.35
C GLU A 74 -7.46 16.23 11.82
N GLU A 75 -7.25 17.37 11.19
CA GLU A 75 -7.10 17.47 9.73
C GLU A 75 -5.86 16.70 9.25
N GLN A 76 -4.73 16.85 9.93
CA GLN A 76 -3.52 16.11 9.61
C GLN A 76 -3.72 14.60 9.73
N GLU A 77 -4.34 14.13 10.82
CA GLU A 77 -4.66 12.72 11.03
C GLU A 77 -5.63 12.20 9.93
N ARG A 78 -6.60 13.01 9.51
CA ARG A 78 -7.49 12.66 8.40
C ARG A 78 -6.73 12.53 7.09
N ILE A 79 -5.83 13.45 6.79
CA ILE A 79 -4.99 13.43 5.58
C ILE A 79 -4.08 12.21 5.59
N GLU A 80 -3.43 11.90 6.71
CA GLU A 80 -2.55 10.74 6.84
C GLU A 80 -3.32 9.43 6.62
N ASN A 81 -4.49 9.30 7.27
CA ASN A 81 -5.35 8.12 7.09
C ASN A 81 -5.82 7.96 5.63
N GLU A 82 -6.17 9.05 4.95
CA GLU A 82 -6.57 9.00 3.54
C GLU A 82 -5.40 8.64 2.62
N LEU A 83 -4.20 9.19 2.88
CA LEU A 83 -2.99 8.84 2.15
C LEU A 83 -2.66 7.35 2.28
N ASP A 84 -2.79 6.78 3.46
CA ASP A 84 -2.54 5.35 3.67
C ASP A 84 -3.57 4.48 2.96
N ARG A 85 -4.86 4.84 2.98
CA ARG A 85 -5.90 4.17 2.17
C ARG A 85 -5.61 4.23 0.67
N LEU A 86 -5.16 5.39 0.17
CA LEU A 86 -4.79 5.57 -1.23
C LEU A 86 -3.58 4.71 -1.61
N ARG A 87 -2.56 4.63 -0.75
CA ARG A 87 -1.39 3.75 -0.95
C ARG A 87 -1.77 2.27 -0.98
N GLU A 88 -2.63 1.82 -0.07
CA GLU A 88 -3.13 0.45 -0.07
C GLU A 88 -3.92 0.14 -1.35
N LYS A 89 -4.77 1.07 -1.77
CA LYS A 89 -5.54 0.94 -3.02
C LYS A 89 -4.63 0.88 -4.23
N GLU A 90 -3.63 1.75 -4.33
CA GLU A 90 -2.63 1.72 -5.40
C GLU A 90 -1.90 0.37 -5.44
N LYS A 91 -1.48 -0.15 -4.28
CA LYS A 91 -0.81 -1.45 -4.19
C LYS A 91 -1.70 -2.60 -4.70
N ARG A 92 -2.98 -2.63 -4.31
CA ARG A 92 -3.93 -3.64 -4.81
C ARG A 92 -4.12 -3.55 -6.31
N LEU A 93 -4.34 -2.34 -6.83
CA LEU A 93 -4.51 -2.13 -8.28
C LEU A 93 -3.26 -2.55 -9.08
N LYS A 94 -2.05 -2.29 -8.57
CA LYS A 94 -0.81 -2.77 -9.20
C LYS A 94 -0.71 -4.30 -9.20
N GLN A 95 -1.15 -4.96 -8.13
CA GLN A 95 -1.17 -6.43 -8.06
C GLN A 95 -2.19 -7.03 -9.03
N GLU A 96 -3.40 -6.47 -9.09
CA GLU A 96 -4.44 -6.87 -10.04
C GLU A 96 -3.97 -6.67 -11.48
N GLN A 97 -3.39 -5.51 -11.79
CA GLN A 97 -2.81 -5.24 -13.10
C GLN A 97 -1.76 -6.28 -13.47
N LYS A 98 -0.83 -6.60 -12.58
CA LYS A 98 0.21 -7.62 -12.83
C LYS A 98 -0.38 -9.00 -13.09
N GLN A 99 -1.42 -9.40 -12.35
CA GLN A 99 -2.10 -10.68 -12.56
C GLN A 99 -2.81 -10.73 -13.92
N ILE A 100 -3.43 -9.61 -14.32
CA ILE A 100 -4.05 -9.48 -15.64
C ILE A 100 -2.98 -9.58 -16.73
N GLU A 101 -1.87 -8.86 -16.60
CA GLU A 101 -0.74 -8.91 -17.55
C GLU A 101 -0.16 -10.32 -17.69
N GLU A 102 0.11 -11.00 -16.58
CA GLU A 102 0.57 -12.39 -16.57
C GLU A 102 -0.44 -13.35 -17.23
N THR A 103 -1.74 -13.15 -16.99
CA THR A 103 -2.81 -13.97 -17.60
C THR A 103 -2.89 -13.73 -19.11
N VAL A 104 -2.75 -12.47 -19.55
CA VAL A 104 -2.74 -12.10 -20.97
C VAL A 104 -1.53 -12.71 -21.64
N GLU A 105 -0.34 -12.58 -21.06
CA GLU A 105 0.91 -13.14 -21.59
C GLU A 105 0.80 -14.67 -21.75
N GLN A 106 0.34 -15.39 -20.71
CA GLN A 106 0.13 -16.84 -20.78
C GLN A 106 -0.86 -17.24 -21.87
N ARG A 107 -1.93 -16.47 -22.07
CA ARG A 107 -2.91 -16.72 -23.14
C ARG A 107 -2.32 -16.48 -24.52
N GLU A 108 -1.52 -15.43 -24.68
CA GLU A 108 -0.81 -15.15 -25.94
C GLU A 108 0.20 -16.25 -26.27
N GLU A 109 0.99 -16.69 -25.29
CA GLU A 109 1.91 -17.82 -25.43
C GLU A 109 1.19 -19.11 -25.80
N ALA A 110 0.08 -19.45 -25.12
CA ALA A 110 -0.72 -20.63 -25.42
C ALA A 110 -1.31 -20.56 -26.84
N ARG A 111 -1.76 -19.37 -27.27
CA ARG A 111 -2.27 -19.13 -28.61
C ARG A 111 -1.18 -19.30 -29.67
N ALA A 112 0.01 -18.76 -29.43
CA ALA A 112 1.16 -18.92 -30.31
C ALA A 112 1.60 -20.39 -30.41
N GLU A 113 1.65 -21.12 -29.28
CA GLU A 113 1.98 -22.55 -29.25
C GLU A 113 1.00 -23.37 -30.09
N PHE A 114 -0.30 -23.13 -29.95
CA PHE A 114 -1.33 -23.82 -30.73
C PHE A 114 -1.19 -23.57 -32.23
N PHE A 115 -1.04 -22.32 -32.66
CA PHE A 115 -0.89 -22.01 -34.08
C PHE A 115 0.37 -22.63 -34.67
N LYS A 116 1.48 -22.61 -33.92
CA LYS A 116 2.72 -23.28 -34.32
C LYS A 116 2.51 -24.79 -34.49
N ILE A 117 1.91 -25.47 -33.51
CA ILE A 117 1.64 -26.91 -33.60
C ILE A 117 0.68 -27.23 -34.74
N LYS A 118 -0.31 -26.37 -34.99
CA LYS A 118 -1.28 -26.52 -36.09
C LYS A 118 -0.57 -26.47 -37.45
N GLU A 119 0.31 -25.50 -37.67
CA GLU A 119 1.10 -25.40 -38.90
C GLU A 119 2.09 -26.56 -39.03
N ASP A 120 2.79 -26.94 -37.95
CA ASP A 120 3.69 -28.10 -37.95
C ASP A 120 2.95 -29.40 -38.31
N LEU A 121 1.74 -29.61 -37.77
CA LEU A 121 0.91 -30.77 -38.11
C LEU A 121 0.47 -30.75 -39.57
N LYS A 122 0.11 -29.57 -40.10
CA LYS A 122 -0.28 -29.39 -41.50
C LYS A 122 0.88 -29.71 -42.44
N ALA A 123 2.08 -29.20 -42.15
CA ALA A 123 3.30 -29.51 -42.89
C ALA A 123 3.60 -31.03 -42.83
N LEU A 124 3.51 -31.63 -41.64
CA LEU A 124 3.72 -33.06 -41.44
C LEU A 124 2.73 -33.92 -42.23
N LYS A 125 1.44 -33.52 -42.29
CA LYS A 125 0.41 -34.21 -43.09
C LYS A 125 0.74 -34.13 -44.58
N LYS A 126 1.24 -32.98 -45.05
CA LYS A 126 1.66 -32.77 -46.44
C LYS A 126 2.86 -33.64 -46.81
N GLU A 127 3.91 -33.67 -45.98
CA GLU A 127 5.09 -34.53 -46.18
C GLU A 127 4.68 -36.01 -46.25
N TYR A 128 3.83 -36.45 -45.31
CA TYR A 128 3.34 -37.82 -45.30
C TYR A 128 2.56 -38.17 -46.58
N GLN A 129 1.71 -37.26 -47.05
CA GLN A 129 0.96 -37.45 -48.29
C GLN A 129 1.90 -37.58 -49.51
N GLN A 130 2.92 -36.73 -49.63
CA GLN A 130 3.91 -36.81 -50.71
C GLN A 130 4.70 -38.12 -50.68
N MET A 131 5.12 -38.58 -49.50
CA MET A 131 5.82 -39.85 -49.33
C MET A 131 4.95 -41.05 -49.71
N LYS A 132 3.64 -40.97 -49.43
CA LYS A 132 2.67 -42.00 -49.77
C LYS A 132 2.36 -42.03 -51.27
N GLU A 133 2.25 -40.87 -51.91
CA GLU A 133 2.01 -40.75 -53.36
C GLU A 133 3.21 -41.20 -54.19
N SER A 134 4.43 -41.08 -53.64
CA SER A 134 5.67 -41.52 -54.28
C SER A 134 6.04 -42.99 -54.05
N ASP A 135 5.16 -43.78 -53.41
CA ASP A 135 5.35 -45.19 -53.01
C ASP A 135 6.66 -45.46 -52.23
N ASN A 136 7.21 -44.41 -51.59
CA ASN A 136 8.50 -44.43 -50.91
C ASN A 136 8.39 -44.89 -49.44
N LEU A 137 7.35 -45.64 -49.07
CA LEU A 137 7.08 -46.02 -47.68
C LEU A 137 6.97 -47.54 -47.52
N SER A 138 7.95 -48.13 -46.82
CA SER A 138 7.79 -49.49 -46.31
C SER A 138 6.70 -49.55 -45.22
N VAL A 139 6.14 -50.74 -45.00
CA VAL A 139 5.15 -50.99 -43.93
C VAL A 139 5.63 -50.52 -42.55
N LYS A 140 6.92 -50.63 -42.27
CA LYS A 140 7.53 -50.19 -41.01
C LYS A 140 7.57 -48.66 -40.91
N GLU A 141 7.86 -47.97 -42.00
CA GLU A 141 7.89 -46.50 -42.07
C GLU A 141 6.50 -45.89 -41.99
N GLU A 142 5.54 -46.49 -42.68
CA GLU A 142 4.11 -46.16 -42.58
C GLU A 142 3.63 -46.18 -41.12
N LYS A 143 4.03 -47.20 -40.35
CA LYS A 143 3.73 -47.28 -38.91
C LYS A 143 4.41 -46.16 -38.10
N LYS A 144 5.64 -45.78 -38.43
CA LYS A 144 6.36 -44.66 -37.78
C LYS A 144 5.67 -43.32 -38.06
N TRP A 145 5.28 -43.07 -39.31
CA TRP A 145 4.57 -41.86 -39.72
C TRP A 145 3.23 -41.71 -39.01
N LYS A 146 2.41 -42.76 -38.99
CA LYS A 146 1.15 -42.79 -38.24
C LYS A 146 1.35 -42.47 -36.76
N LYS A 147 2.41 -43.01 -36.14
CA LYS A 147 2.75 -42.71 -34.73
C LYS A 147 3.14 -41.23 -34.54
N ARG A 148 3.93 -40.66 -35.46
CA ARG A 148 4.36 -39.25 -35.42
C ARG A 148 3.15 -38.30 -35.58
N LEU A 149 2.27 -38.57 -36.54
CA LEU A 149 1.02 -37.82 -36.77
C LEU A 149 0.12 -37.85 -35.53
N LYS A 150 -0.15 -39.05 -34.98
CA LYS A 150 -0.97 -39.20 -33.76
C LYS A 150 -0.39 -38.43 -32.58
N LYS A 151 0.95 -38.41 -32.43
CA LYS A 151 1.63 -37.64 -31.39
C LYS A 151 1.42 -36.13 -31.56
N MET A 152 1.50 -35.60 -32.78
CA MET A 152 1.26 -34.18 -33.06
C MET A 152 -0.22 -33.81 -32.90
N GLU A 153 -1.16 -34.66 -33.33
CA GLU A 153 -2.59 -34.45 -33.08
C GLU A 153 -2.92 -34.40 -31.59
N THR A 154 -2.30 -35.27 -30.79
CA THR A 154 -2.43 -35.24 -29.33
C THR A 154 -1.86 -33.95 -28.74
N LYS A 155 -0.72 -33.46 -29.25
CA LYS A 155 -0.15 -32.17 -28.83
C LYS A 155 -1.08 -31.00 -29.18
N LEU A 156 -1.66 -31.01 -30.37
CA LEU A 156 -2.59 -29.98 -30.82
C LEU A 156 -3.82 -29.91 -29.91
N LYS A 157 -4.42 -31.06 -29.58
CA LYS A 157 -5.54 -31.13 -28.62
C LYS A 157 -5.17 -30.58 -27.24
N LYS A 158 -3.96 -30.88 -26.76
CA LYS A 158 -3.47 -30.32 -25.49
C LYS A 158 -3.31 -28.79 -25.55
N ALA A 159 -2.76 -28.27 -26.63
CA ALA A 159 -2.61 -26.82 -26.83
C ALA A 159 -3.97 -26.12 -26.97
N GLU A 160 -4.94 -26.75 -27.65
CA GLU A 160 -6.32 -26.24 -27.76
C GLU A 160 -7.00 -26.13 -26.38
N LEU A 161 -6.83 -27.14 -25.52
CA LEU A 161 -7.32 -27.09 -24.14
C LEU A 161 -6.66 -25.97 -23.31
N LYS A 162 -5.41 -25.61 -23.59
CA LYS A 162 -4.72 -24.50 -22.90
C LYS A 162 -5.21 -23.12 -23.31
N ILE A 163 -5.78 -22.96 -24.51
CA ILE A 163 -6.35 -21.67 -24.95
C ILE A 163 -7.79 -21.51 -24.43
N ASN A 164 -8.51 -22.63 -24.28
CA ASN A 164 -9.92 -22.62 -23.88
C ASN A 164 -10.13 -22.58 -22.36
N ASN A 165 -9.06 -22.71 -21.57
CA ASN A 165 -9.04 -22.54 -20.11
C ASN A 165 -8.30 -21.25 -19.77
#